data_AF-A0A1F9DR60-F1
#
_entry.id   AF-A0A1F9DR60-F1
#
_cell.length_a   1.000
_cell.length_b   1.000
_cell.length_c   1.000
_cell.angle_alpha   90.00
_cell.angle_beta   90.00
_cell.angle_gamma   90.00
#
_symmetry.space_group_name_H-M   'P 1'
#
loop_
_entity.id
_entity.type
_entity.pdbx_description
1 polymer ?
#
loop_
_entity_poly.entity_id
_entity_poly.type
_entity_poly.pdbx_seq_one_letter_code
_entity_poly.pdbx_strand_id
1 'polypeptide(L)'
;MVEKDALSLSRPLFIRPGKPLLSSAIFFIAVFLLPVLAPAQSGSKEICLSCHGVQGLEKVRKGKAVSLYVEREKFSQSVHSRLECASCHRDASQVPHPPELKPVECSTCHTDAFQAYSQSVHGKAHAKGDGDVAFCSDCHGSHNILPAKHPDSRVYPLNLPRTCGTCHGDPELAKRHRIPVANAYQLYMDSIHGRALTRSGLLVAANCSSCHGSHEIKPKADTESKVYRTKIPSTCGACHAGVAAEYFDGVHGRAVKEGSSVAPVCVDCHTTHEIRRVETPAWKLEIIKECGTCHRESLRTYRDTFHGQVTGLGFTRVARCSDCHGSHRILPSSDAKSSVSQANLVSTCQKCHPKANANFVRFSPHADPNDKARNPGLYYIAGFMNILVFGVFLFFGLHTALWLFRSTLEVWRRRKSPGEPEGGQDPDEGGGKNGK
;
A
#
# COMPACT_ATOMS: atom_id res chain seq x y z
N MET A 1 -56.57 66.75 -42.16
CA MET A 1 -56.02 66.92 -43.52
C MET A 1 -55.75 65.49 -44.01
N VAL A 2 -56.75 64.83 -44.60
CA VAL A 2 -57.09 64.79 -46.06
C VAL A 2 -56.00 63.99 -46.78
N GLU A 3 -56.20 62.84 -47.42
CA GLU A 3 -57.25 62.27 -48.29
C GLU A 3 -57.46 60.76 -47.96
N LYS A 4 -58.67 60.16 -47.93
CA LYS A 4 -59.61 59.80 -49.03
C LYS A 4 -58.94 58.85 -50.05
N ASP A 5 -59.43 57.65 -50.33
CA ASP A 5 -60.76 57.39 -50.92
C ASP A 5 -61.43 56.09 -50.47
N ALA A 6 -62.76 56.20 -50.46
CA ALA A 6 -63.74 55.17 -50.23
C ALA A 6 -64.38 54.74 -51.57
N LEU A 7 -65.36 53.82 -51.45
CA LEU A 7 -66.49 53.54 -52.35
C LEU A 7 -66.33 52.30 -53.24
N SER A 8 -67.35 51.48 -53.47
CA SER A 8 -68.65 51.23 -52.80
C SER A 8 -69.36 50.12 -53.59
N LEU A 9 -70.27 49.39 -52.92
CA LEU A 9 -71.60 48.91 -53.41
C LEU A 9 -71.60 48.03 -54.68
N SER A 10 -72.38 46.95 -54.82
CA SER A 10 -73.83 46.79 -54.61
C SER A 10 -74.15 45.31 -54.95
N ARG A 11 -74.79 44.50 -54.08
CA ARG A 11 -76.25 44.18 -54.07
C ARG A 11 -76.69 43.08 -55.09
N PRO A 12 -77.88 42.44 -54.95
CA PRO A 12 -77.97 41.01 -54.63
C PRO A 12 -78.97 40.20 -55.52
N LEU A 13 -79.26 38.96 -55.08
CA LEU A 13 -80.57 38.26 -55.12
C LEU A 13 -80.87 37.24 -56.23
N PHE A 14 -81.77 36.32 -55.85
CA PHE A 14 -82.54 35.27 -56.58
C PHE A 14 -81.94 33.85 -56.63
N ILE A 15 -82.46 32.83 -55.87
CA ILE A 15 -83.76 32.07 -56.00
C ILE A 15 -83.63 31.07 -57.17
N ARG A 16 -83.88 29.73 -57.12
CA ARG A 16 -84.64 28.80 -56.25
C ARG A 16 -84.35 27.33 -56.72
N PRO A 17 -85.08 26.26 -56.32
CA PRO A 17 -84.51 24.99 -55.88
C PRO A 17 -84.71 23.80 -56.85
N GLY A 18 -84.09 22.67 -56.54
CA GLY A 18 -84.40 21.37 -57.15
C GLY A 18 -83.96 20.20 -56.28
N LYS A 19 -84.89 19.63 -55.52
CA LYS A 19 -84.93 18.18 -55.20
C LYS A 19 -86.03 17.57 -56.09
N PRO A 20 -86.20 16.24 -56.24
CA PRO A 20 -85.50 15.09 -55.63
C PRO A 20 -85.12 14.01 -56.67
N LEU A 21 -84.48 12.92 -56.26
CA LEU A 21 -84.97 11.55 -56.53
C LEU A 21 -84.06 10.48 -55.86
N LEU A 22 -84.75 9.45 -55.39
CA LEU A 22 -84.30 8.24 -54.72
C LEU A 22 -83.17 7.50 -55.46
N SER A 23 -82.25 6.89 -54.70
CA SER A 23 -82.10 5.43 -54.78
C SER A 23 -81.27 4.84 -53.64
N SER A 24 -81.79 3.72 -53.15
CA SER A 24 -81.27 2.82 -52.12
C SER A 24 -79.86 2.31 -52.42
N ALA A 25 -79.03 2.15 -51.39
CA ALA A 25 -78.17 0.98 -51.25
C ALA A 25 -77.59 0.93 -49.83
N ILE A 26 -78.01 -0.10 -49.11
CA ILE A 26 -77.42 -0.62 -47.89
C ILE A 26 -75.96 -0.98 -48.18
N PHE A 27 -75.00 -0.39 -47.48
CA PHE A 27 -73.68 -1.00 -47.29
C PHE A 27 -73.24 -0.82 -45.85
N PHE A 28 -73.33 -1.92 -45.10
CA PHE A 28 -72.61 -2.14 -43.86
C PHE A 28 -71.11 -1.91 -44.12
N ILE A 29 -70.51 -0.91 -43.47
CA ILE A 29 -69.07 -0.91 -43.24
C ILE A 29 -68.86 -0.80 -41.74
N ALA A 30 -68.61 -1.97 -41.17
CA ALA A 30 -68.05 -2.13 -39.84
C ALA A 30 -66.78 -1.29 -39.71
N VAL A 31 -66.83 -0.27 -38.87
CA VAL A 31 -65.64 0.41 -38.36
C VAL A 31 -64.93 -0.58 -37.44
N PHE A 32 -64.08 -1.41 -38.04
CA PHE A 32 -63.14 -2.24 -37.30
C PHE A 32 -62.17 -1.31 -36.57
N LEU A 33 -62.19 -1.38 -35.23
CA LEU A 33 -61.05 -1.04 -34.40
C LEU A 33 -59.85 -1.85 -34.91
N LEU A 34 -59.00 -1.25 -35.72
CA LEU A 34 -57.66 -1.77 -35.96
C LEU A 34 -56.77 -1.28 -34.80
N PRO A 35 -56.17 -2.17 -34.00
CA PRO A 35 -55.14 -1.76 -33.06
C PRO A 35 -53.97 -1.23 -33.90
N VAL A 36 -53.59 0.02 -33.66
CA VAL A 36 -52.36 0.59 -34.21
C VAL A 36 -51.19 -0.19 -33.60
N LEU A 37 -50.75 -1.25 -34.28
CA LEU A 37 -49.42 -1.80 -34.05
C LEU A 37 -48.44 -0.75 -34.55
N ALA A 38 -47.92 0.07 -33.63
CA ALA A 38 -46.79 0.94 -33.92
C ALA A 38 -45.63 0.07 -34.43
N PRO A 39 -45.11 0.33 -35.64
CA PRO A 39 -44.02 -0.47 -36.18
C PRO A 39 -42.79 -0.31 -35.29
N ALA A 40 -42.15 -1.44 -34.97
CA ALA A 40 -40.88 -1.45 -34.25
C ALA A 40 -39.85 -0.65 -35.04
N GLN A 41 -39.35 0.44 -34.47
CA GLN A 41 -38.33 1.27 -35.09
C GLN A 41 -36.95 0.78 -34.67
N SER A 42 -36.00 0.80 -35.61
CA SER A 42 -34.57 0.68 -35.31
C SER A 42 -34.19 1.75 -34.28
N GLY A 43 -33.64 1.34 -33.14
CA GLY A 43 -33.26 2.25 -32.07
C GLY A 43 -31.99 3.02 -32.42
N SER A 44 -32.12 4.22 -32.98
CA SER A 44 -31.00 5.17 -33.07
C SER A 44 -30.65 5.70 -31.68
N LYS A 45 -29.41 6.17 -31.50
CA LYS A 45 -28.94 6.82 -30.28
C LYS A 45 -29.86 7.95 -29.81
N GLU A 46 -30.35 8.78 -30.71
CA GLU A 46 -31.25 9.90 -30.43
C GLU A 46 -32.60 9.40 -29.89
N ILE A 47 -33.12 8.30 -30.45
CA ILE A 47 -34.33 7.65 -29.94
C ILE A 47 -34.08 7.10 -28.54
N CYS A 48 -32.97 6.40 -28.30
CA CYS A 48 -32.62 5.91 -26.97
C CYS A 48 -32.52 7.06 -25.96
N LEU A 49 -31.84 8.15 -26.32
CA LEU A 49 -31.65 9.33 -25.47
C LEU A 49 -32.91 10.18 -25.32
N SER A 50 -33.96 10.00 -26.11
CA SER A 50 -35.25 10.67 -25.90
C SER A 50 -35.93 10.19 -24.61
N CYS A 51 -35.72 8.93 -24.23
CA CYS A 51 -36.20 8.35 -22.97
C CYS A 51 -35.08 8.33 -21.91
N HIS A 52 -33.92 7.76 -22.25
CA HIS A 52 -32.81 7.59 -21.31
C HIS A 52 -32.02 8.88 -21.03
N GLY A 53 -32.20 9.94 -21.83
CA GLY A 53 -31.61 11.25 -21.57
C GLY A 53 -32.46 12.13 -20.65
N VAL A 54 -33.52 11.60 -20.04
CA VAL A 54 -34.41 12.33 -19.12
C VAL A 54 -33.99 12.06 -17.67
N GLN A 55 -33.74 13.13 -16.92
CA GLN A 55 -33.39 13.02 -15.49
C GLN A 55 -34.55 12.44 -14.69
N GLY A 56 -34.24 11.61 -13.70
CA GLY A 56 -35.25 10.94 -12.86
C GLY A 56 -35.86 9.69 -13.46
N LEU A 57 -35.41 9.24 -14.65
CA LEU A 57 -35.78 7.92 -15.15
C LEU A 57 -35.08 6.83 -14.32
N GLU A 58 -35.89 6.00 -13.65
CA GLU A 58 -35.40 4.95 -12.76
C GLU A 58 -36.18 3.65 -12.94
N LYS A 59 -35.56 2.53 -12.54
CA LYS A 59 -36.26 1.27 -12.33
C LYS A 59 -35.96 0.69 -10.97
N VAL A 60 -36.88 -0.10 -10.43
CA VAL A 60 -36.64 -0.83 -9.18
C VAL A 60 -35.98 -2.17 -9.49
N ARG A 61 -34.79 -2.40 -8.93
CA ARG A 61 -34.08 -3.68 -9.03
C ARG A 61 -33.74 -4.17 -7.63
N LYS A 62 -34.25 -5.35 -7.24
CA LYS A 62 -34.07 -5.93 -5.90
C LYS A 62 -34.44 -4.96 -4.76
N GLY A 63 -35.55 -4.24 -4.92
CA GLY A 63 -36.05 -3.28 -3.93
C GLY A 63 -35.30 -1.95 -3.85
N LYS A 64 -34.31 -1.70 -4.72
CA LYS A 64 -33.59 -0.42 -4.81
C LYS A 64 -33.92 0.29 -6.11
N ALA A 65 -34.13 1.60 -6.04
CA ALA A 65 -34.21 2.45 -7.23
C ALA A 65 -32.84 2.53 -7.91
N VAL A 66 -32.81 2.29 -9.21
CA VAL A 66 -31.61 2.33 -10.06
C VAL A 66 -31.88 3.28 -11.21
N SER A 67 -31.05 4.31 -11.33
CA SER A 67 -31.13 5.27 -12.42
C SER A 67 -30.87 4.61 -13.77
N LEU A 68 -31.73 4.92 -14.73
CA LEU A 68 -31.60 4.60 -16.16
C LEU A 68 -31.18 5.81 -16.99
N TYR A 69 -30.88 6.93 -16.32
CA TYR A 69 -30.48 8.17 -16.95
C TYR A 69 -29.06 8.07 -17.53
N VAL A 70 -28.90 8.57 -18.75
CA VAL A 70 -27.65 8.73 -19.47
C VAL A 70 -27.48 10.20 -19.81
N GLU A 71 -26.47 10.81 -19.19
CA GLU A 71 -26.13 12.21 -19.43
C GLU A 71 -25.44 12.37 -20.80
N ARG A 72 -26.06 13.13 -21.69
CA ARG A 72 -25.64 13.25 -23.10
C ARG A 72 -24.23 13.80 -23.22
N GLU A 73 -23.92 14.79 -22.40
CA GLU A 73 -22.63 15.48 -22.36
C GLU A 73 -21.51 14.58 -21.86
N LYS A 74 -21.77 13.69 -20.90
CA LYS A 74 -20.77 12.72 -20.44
C LYS A 74 -20.57 11.58 -21.42
N PHE A 75 -21.64 11.13 -22.07
CA PHE A 75 -21.53 10.09 -23.10
C PHE A 75 -20.76 10.59 -24.33
N SER A 76 -20.92 11.85 -24.73
CA SER A 76 -20.19 12.41 -25.88
C SER A 76 -18.66 12.44 -25.68
N GLN A 77 -18.20 12.48 -24.43
CA GLN A 77 -16.77 12.41 -24.05
C GLN A 77 -16.23 10.97 -23.98
N SER A 78 -17.12 9.97 -23.98
CA SER A 78 -16.72 8.56 -23.96
C SER A 78 -15.94 8.17 -25.21
N VAL A 79 -15.00 7.23 -25.07
CA VAL A 79 -14.33 6.59 -26.22
C VAL A 79 -15.31 5.86 -27.15
N HIS A 80 -16.49 5.51 -26.63
CA HIS A 80 -17.58 4.87 -27.37
C HIS A 80 -18.64 5.84 -27.87
N SER A 81 -18.43 7.16 -27.80
CA SER A 81 -19.43 8.17 -28.18
C SER A 81 -19.94 8.07 -29.62
N ARG A 82 -19.12 7.50 -30.52
CA ARG A 82 -19.48 7.25 -31.93
C ARG A 82 -20.33 6.01 -32.13
N LEU A 83 -20.42 5.10 -31.16
CA LEU A 83 -21.24 3.91 -31.26
C LEU A 83 -22.70 4.23 -30.99
N GLU A 84 -23.59 3.47 -31.63
CA GLU A 84 -25.01 3.47 -31.30
C GLU A 84 -25.25 2.72 -29.99
N CYS A 85 -26.31 3.07 -29.25
CA CYS A 85 -26.62 2.42 -27.97
C CYS A 85 -26.80 0.90 -28.14
N ALA A 86 -27.42 0.48 -29.24
CA ALA A 86 -27.65 -0.93 -29.59
C ALA A 86 -26.36 -1.71 -29.89
N SER A 87 -25.22 -1.04 -30.15
CA SER A 87 -23.93 -1.73 -30.33
C SER A 87 -23.47 -2.44 -29.05
N CYS A 88 -23.78 -1.85 -27.89
CA CYS A 88 -23.52 -2.45 -26.58
C CYS A 88 -24.77 -3.14 -26.01
N HIS A 89 -25.94 -2.50 -26.14
CA HIS A 89 -27.23 -3.02 -25.70
C HIS A 89 -27.96 -3.74 -26.85
N ARG A 90 -27.41 -4.88 -27.29
CA ARG A 90 -27.90 -5.61 -28.49
C ARG A 90 -29.38 -6.00 -28.43
N ASP A 91 -29.85 -6.34 -27.24
CA ASP A 91 -31.25 -6.69 -26.98
C ASP A 91 -32.20 -5.45 -27.02
N ALA A 92 -31.66 -4.24 -27.20
CA ALA A 92 -32.40 -2.97 -27.33
C ALA A 92 -32.29 -2.36 -28.74
N SER A 93 -31.98 -3.17 -29.77
CA SER A 93 -31.86 -2.72 -31.16
C SER A 93 -33.18 -2.25 -31.79
N GLN A 94 -34.32 -2.62 -31.21
CA GLN A 94 -35.65 -2.20 -31.64
C GLN A 94 -36.39 -1.53 -30.48
N VAL A 95 -37.16 -0.49 -30.78
CA VAL A 95 -38.00 0.22 -29.81
C VAL A 95 -39.47 0.01 -30.20
N PRO A 96 -40.37 -0.40 -29.26
CA PRO A 96 -40.13 -0.66 -27.84
C PRO A 96 -39.24 -1.89 -27.58
N HIS A 97 -38.28 -1.77 -26.66
CA HIS A 97 -37.41 -2.89 -26.26
C HIS A 97 -37.95 -3.59 -24.99
N PRO A 98 -37.52 -4.83 -24.69
CA PRO A 98 -37.86 -5.50 -23.44
C PRO A 98 -37.45 -4.67 -22.21
N PRO A 99 -38.20 -4.73 -21.10
CA PRO A 99 -37.91 -3.96 -19.89
C PRO A 99 -36.63 -4.43 -19.17
N GLU A 100 -36.25 -5.69 -19.36
CA GLU A 100 -35.03 -6.27 -18.83
C GLU A 100 -34.06 -6.59 -19.97
N LEU A 101 -32.92 -5.89 -19.96
CA LEU A 101 -31.82 -6.11 -20.90
C LEU A 101 -30.74 -6.98 -20.26
N LYS A 102 -30.07 -7.79 -21.08
CA LYS A 102 -28.88 -8.50 -20.63
C LYS A 102 -27.74 -7.52 -20.31
N PRO A 103 -26.83 -7.90 -19.39
CA PRO A 103 -25.62 -7.13 -19.14
C PRO A 103 -24.80 -6.93 -20.43
N VAL A 104 -24.14 -5.78 -20.55
CA VAL A 104 -23.28 -5.46 -21.70
C VAL A 104 -22.03 -6.34 -21.66
N GLU A 105 -21.71 -6.96 -22.78
CA GLU A 105 -20.52 -7.81 -22.94
C GLU A 105 -19.38 -7.05 -23.63
N CYS A 106 -18.46 -6.50 -22.84
CA CYS A 106 -17.28 -5.80 -23.38
C CYS A 106 -16.35 -6.73 -24.18
N SER A 107 -16.36 -8.03 -23.87
CA SER A 107 -15.47 -9.06 -24.44
C SER A 107 -15.63 -9.26 -25.94
N THR A 108 -16.77 -8.87 -26.51
CA THR A 108 -17.04 -9.03 -27.95
C THR A 108 -16.16 -8.15 -28.82
N CYS A 109 -15.66 -7.04 -28.25
CA CYS A 109 -14.74 -6.13 -28.92
C CYS A 109 -13.38 -6.03 -28.21
N HIS A 110 -13.33 -6.27 -26.90
CA HIS A 110 -12.11 -6.24 -26.09
C HIS A 110 -11.67 -7.65 -25.68
N THR A 111 -11.40 -8.51 -26.66
CA THR A 111 -11.06 -9.93 -26.45
C THR A 111 -9.82 -10.10 -25.58
N ASP A 112 -8.75 -9.37 -25.86
CA ASP A 112 -7.46 -9.54 -25.20
C ASP A 112 -7.52 -9.08 -23.73
N ALA A 113 -8.17 -7.93 -23.49
CA ALA A 113 -8.38 -7.43 -22.15
C ALA A 113 -9.29 -8.36 -21.33
N PHE A 114 -10.32 -8.94 -21.96
CA PHE A 114 -11.18 -9.93 -21.32
C PHE A 114 -10.43 -11.23 -21.02
N GLN A 115 -9.58 -11.70 -21.93
CA GLN A 115 -8.74 -12.87 -21.70
C GLN A 115 -7.81 -12.66 -20.50
N ALA A 116 -7.13 -11.51 -20.43
CA ALA A 116 -6.31 -11.13 -19.29
C ALA A 116 -7.13 -11.05 -17.98
N TYR A 117 -8.28 -10.38 -18.02
CA TYR A 117 -9.22 -10.26 -16.90
C TYR A 117 -9.69 -11.63 -16.39
N SER A 118 -10.08 -12.54 -17.28
CA SER A 118 -10.56 -13.87 -16.94
C SER A 118 -9.54 -14.71 -16.14
N GLN A 119 -8.24 -14.41 -16.32
CA GLN A 119 -7.16 -15.09 -15.61
C GLN A 119 -6.84 -14.46 -14.25
N SER A 120 -7.35 -13.24 -13.99
CA SER A 120 -7.15 -12.51 -12.74
C SER A 120 -7.99 -13.06 -11.58
N VAL A 121 -7.68 -12.60 -10.36
CA VAL A 121 -8.47 -12.90 -9.17
C VAL A 121 -9.90 -12.38 -9.27
N HIS A 122 -10.10 -11.19 -9.87
CA HIS A 122 -11.44 -10.63 -10.08
C HIS A 122 -12.23 -11.44 -11.11
N GLY A 123 -11.65 -11.73 -12.27
CA GLY A 123 -12.33 -12.50 -13.31
C GLY A 123 -12.68 -13.92 -12.88
N LYS A 124 -11.77 -14.60 -12.16
CA LYS A 124 -12.04 -15.94 -11.62
C LYS A 124 -13.14 -15.95 -10.56
N ALA A 125 -13.21 -14.92 -9.70
CA ALA A 125 -14.26 -14.80 -8.70
C ALA A 125 -15.61 -14.42 -9.34
N HIS A 126 -15.60 -13.49 -10.30
CA HIS A 126 -16.78 -13.08 -11.04
C HIS A 126 -17.40 -14.26 -11.80
N ALA A 127 -16.57 -15.10 -12.44
CA ALA A 127 -17.03 -16.32 -13.11
C ALA A 127 -17.69 -17.34 -12.17
N LYS A 128 -17.39 -17.27 -10.86
CA LYS A 128 -18.04 -18.09 -9.82
C LYS A 128 -19.34 -17.47 -9.28
N GLY A 129 -19.78 -16.34 -9.84
CA GLY A 129 -21.00 -15.64 -9.42
C GLY A 129 -20.82 -14.74 -8.20
N ASP A 130 -19.58 -14.38 -7.86
CA ASP A 130 -19.31 -13.41 -6.80
C ASP A 130 -19.71 -12.01 -7.28
N GLY A 131 -20.68 -11.39 -6.61
CA GLY A 131 -21.19 -10.05 -6.95
C GLY A 131 -20.44 -8.90 -6.28
N ASP A 132 -19.53 -9.21 -5.35
CA ASP A 132 -18.75 -8.21 -4.61
C ASP A 132 -17.43 -7.85 -5.34
N VAL A 133 -17.08 -8.56 -6.42
CA VAL A 133 -15.83 -8.35 -7.16
C VAL A 133 -15.99 -7.41 -8.34
N ALA A 134 -14.93 -6.66 -8.63
CA ALA A 134 -14.94 -5.66 -9.67
C ALA A 134 -15.02 -6.28 -11.08
N PHE A 135 -15.90 -5.73 -11.92
CA PHE A 135 -16.00 -5.97 -13.35
C PHE A 135 -15.49 -4.75 -14.14
N CYS A 136 -15.49 -4.84 -15.47
CA CYS A 136 -14.95 -3.82 -16.38
C CYS A 136 -15.43 -2.39 -16.05
N SER A 137 -16.73 -2.25 -15.79
CA SER A 137 -17.39 -0.97 -15.54
C SER A 137 -17.03 -0.32 -14.22
N ASP A 138 -16.61 -1.10 -13.22
CA ASP A 138 -16.25 -0.57 -11.91
C ASP A 138 -14.96 0.25 -11.99
N CYS A 139 -14.03 -0.20 -12.83
CA CYS A 139 -12.77 0.48 -13.09
C CYS A 139 -12.86 1.52 -14.21
N HIS A 140 -13.54 1.22 -15.32
CA HIS A 140 -13.54 2.08 -16.53
C HIS A 140 -14.72 3.05 -16.59
N GLY A 141 -15.80 2.80 -15.84
CA GLY A 141 -17.09 3.49 -15.99
C GLY A 141 -18.03 2.74 -16.93
N SER A 142 -19.25 3.26 -17.10
CA SER A 142 -20.29 2.66 -17.93
C SER A 142 -20.53 3.48 -19.20
N HIS A 143 -21.33 4.55 -19.13
CA HIS A 143 -21.59 5.44 -20.26
C HIS A 143 -20.57 6.59 -20.39
N ASN A 144 -19.62 6.70 -19.46
CA ASN A 144 -18.60 7.74 -19.40
C ASN A 144 -17.18 7.14 -19.41
N ILE A 145 -16.91 6.18 -20.30
CA ILE A 145 -15.61 5.52 -20.41
C ILE A 145 -14.62 6.47 -21.09
N LEU A 146 -13.74 7.08 -20.30
CA LEU A 146 -12.74 8.03 -20.79
C LEU A 146 -11.44 7.32 -21.19
N PRO A 147 -10.67 7.85 -22.15
CA PRO A 147 -9.35 7.32 -22.48
C PRO A 147 -8.45 7.20 -21.24
N ALA A 148 -7.63 6.15 -21.15
CA ALA A 148 -6.78 5.93 -19.97
C ALA A 148 -5.76 7.05 -19.70
N LYS A 149 -5.45 7.87 -20.72
CA LYS A 149 -4.57 9.06 -20.61
C LYS A 149 -5.33 10.35 -20.25
N HIS A 150 -6.66 10.32 -20.21
CA HIS A 150 -7.48 11.47 -19.84
C HIS A 150 -7.40 11.69 -18.32
N PRO A 151 -7.14 12.91 -17.83
CA PRO A 151 -6.97 13.19 -16.39
C PRO A 151 -8.16 12.78 -15.52
N ASP A 152 -9.38 12.86 -16.05
CA ASP A 152 -10.61 12.46 -15.33
C ASP A 152 -10.94 10.96 -15.45
N SER A 153 -10.16 10.19 -16.22
CA SER A 153 -10.38 8.75 -16.34
C SER A 153 -10.12 8.08 -14.99
N ARG A 154 -11.01 7.18 -14.59
CA ARG A 154 -10.85 6.38 -13.36
C ARG A 154 -9.59 5.51 -13.39
N VAL A 155 -9.11 5.14 -14.57
CA VAL A 155 -7.87 4.35 -14.74
C VAL A 155 -6.65 5.21 -15.06
N TYR A 156 -6.77 6.54 -15.03
CA TYR A 156 -5.63 7.44 -15.12
C TYR A 156 -4.68 7.21 -13.93
N PRO A 157 -3.34 7.23 -14.10
CA PRO A 157 -2.39 6.87 -13.04
C PRO A 157 -2.63 7.57 -11.70
N LEU A 158 -3.04 8.85 -11.71
CA LEU A 158 -3.34 9.62 -10.50
C LEU A 158 -4.63 9.16 -9.79
N ASN A 159 -5.62 8.66 -10.55
CA ASN A 159 -6.92 8.24 -10.04
C ASN A 159 -6.97 6.76 -9.68
N LEU A 160 -6.08 5.95 -10.27
CA LEU A 160 -6.09 4.49 -10.12
C LEU A 160 -6.06 4.03 -8.64
N PRO A 161 -5.27 4.63 -7.73
CA PRO A 161 -5.33 4.25 -6.31
C PRO A 161 -6.74 4.41 -5.72
N ARG A 162 -7.44 5.50 -6.05
CA ARG A 162 -8.82 5.74 -5.59
C ARG A 162 -9.78 4.72 -6.20
N THR A 163 -9.62 4.40 -7.48
CA THR A 163 -10.44 3.38 -8.16
C THR A 163 -10.32 2.03 -7.48
N CYS A 164 -9.10 1.56 -7.21
CA CYS A 164 -8.89 0.33 -6.43
C CYS A 164 -9.40 0.47 -4.99
N GLY A 165 -9.18 1.62 -4.37
CA GLY A 165 -9.54 1.92 -2.98
C GLY A 165 -11.04 1.95 -2.70
N THR A 166 -11.89 2.10 -3.73
CA THR A 166 -13.35 1.96 -3.61
C THR A 166 -13.73 0.62 -2.96
N CYS A 167 -12.97 -0.44 -3.26
CA CYS A 167 -13.16 -1.77 -2.67
C CYS A 167 -12.01 -2.15 -1.73
N HIS A 168 -10.76 -1.93 -2.12
CA HIS A 168 -9.57 -2.32 -1.33
C HIS A 168 -9.21 -1.35 -0.18
N GLY A 169 -10.06 -0.35 0.07
CA GLY A 169 -10.04 0.48 1.27
C GLY A 169 -11.13 0.12 2.30
N ASP A 170 -12.00 -0.86 2.00
CA ASP A 170 -13.06 -1.31 2.90
C ASP A 170 -12.61 -2.54 3.74
N PRO A 171 -12.40 -2.37 5.06
CA PRO A 171 -11.98 -3.47 5.93
C PRO A 171 -13.04 -4.58 6.06
N GLU A 172 -14.34 -4.27 5.91
CA GLU A 172 -15.40 -5.28 5.99
C GLU A 172 -15.43 -6.14 4.73
N LEU A 173 -15.27 -5.53 3.55
CA LEU A 173 -15.08 -6.28 2.30
C LEU A 173 -13.82 -7.16 2.41
N ALA A 174 -12.71 -6.61 2.89
CA ALA A 174 -11.48 -7.37 3.06
C ALA A 174 -11.64 -8.57 4.01
N LYS A 175 -12.40 -8.41 5.10
CA LYS A 175 -12.71 -9.50 6.03
C LYS A 175 -13.57 -10.58 5.38
N ARG A 176 -14.65 -10.20 4.68
CA ARG A 176 -15.53 -11.16 3.97
C ARG A 176 -14.77 -11.98 2.93
N HIS A 177 -13.86 -11.33 2.19
CA HIS A 177 -13.09 -11.94 1.11
C HIS A 177 -11.70 -12.45 1.52
N ARG A 178 -11.36 -12.40 2.81
CA ARG A 178 -10.06 -12.82 3.37
C ARG A 178 -8.87 -12.17 2.64
N ILE A 179 -8.99 -10.89 2.29
CA ILE A 179 -7.93 -10.13 1.64
C ILE A 179 -6.81 -9.90 2.67
N PRO A 180 -5.55 -10.29 2.39
CA PRO A 180 -4.47 -10.25 3.38
C PRO A 180 -4.14 -8.87 3.94
N VAL A 181 -4.40 -7.81 3.16
CA VAL A 181 -4.11 -6.42 3.53
C VAL A 181 -5.43 -5.66 3.56
N ALA A 182 -6.02 -5.56 4.76
CA ALA A 182 -7.39 -5.06 4.90
C ALA A 182 -7.59 -3.59 4.52
N ASN A 183 -6.53 -2.78 4.57
CA ASN A 183 -6.57 -1.36 4.25
C ASN A 183 -5.43 -0.95 3.31
N ALA A 184 -5.27 -1.72 2.22
CA ALA A 184 -4.17 -1.53 1.27
C ALA A 184 -4.16 -0.12 0.66
N TYR A 185 -5.34 0.48 0.45
CA TYR A 185 -5.45 1.85 -0.05
C TYR A 185 -4.77 2.85 0.89
N GLN A 186 -5.13 2.88 2.18
CA GLN A 186 -4.57 3.89 3.10
C GLN A 186 -3.07 3.69 3.32
N LEU A 187 -2.63 2.45 3.49
CA LEU A 187 -1.20 2.14 3.59
C LEU A 187 -0.44 2.68 2.38
N TYR A 188 -0.95 2.42 1.16
CA TYR A 188 -0.34 2.91 -0.07
C TYR A 188 -0.29 4.44 -0.11
N MET A 189 -1.37 5.12 0.26
CA MET A 189 -1.43 6.59 0.28
C MET A 189 -0.39 7.20 1.24
N ASP A 190 -0.09 6.49 2.33
CA ASP A 190 0.94 6.86 3.31
C ASP A 190 2.36 6.39 2.94
N SER A 191 2.51 5.64 1.84
CA SER A 191 3.82 5.26 1.32
C SER A 191 4.52 6.40 0.59
N ILE A 192 5.83 6.25 0.33
CA ILE A 192 6.57 7.23 -0.49
C ILE A 192 6.03 7.30 -1.92
N HIS A 193 5.59 6.17 -2.50
CA HIS A 193 4.99 6.14 -3.83
C HIS A 193 3.64 6.83 -3.88
N GLY A 194 2.76 6.55 -2.91
CA GLY A 194 1.45 7.20 -2.80
C GLY A 194 1.56 8.71 -2.62
N ARG A 195 2.46 9.17 -1.74
CA ARG A 195 2.74 10.61 -1.60
C ARG A 195 3.33 11.23 -2.85
N ALA A 196 4.29 10.57 -3.51
CA ALA A 196 4.89 11.08 -4.75
C ALA A 196 3.85 11.24 -5.87
N LEU A 197 2.97 10.24 -6.02
CA LEU A 197 1.90 10.28 -7.00
C LEU A 197 0.85 11.35 -6.68
N THR A 198 0.33 11.36 -5.46
CA THR A 198 -0.90 12.12 -5.12
C THR A 198 -0.64 13.52 -4.60
N ARG A 199 0.48 13.76 -3.91
CA ARG A 199 0.84 15.09 -3.38
C ARG A 199 1.81 15.83 -4.28
N SER A 200 2.69 15.11 -4.98
CA SER A 200 3.70 15.72 -5.88
C SER A 200 3.33 15.60 -7.36
N GLY A 201 2.23 14.92 -7.71
CA GLY A 201 1.76 14.80 -9.09
C GLY A 201 2.69 13.98 -10.00
N LEU A 202 3.60 13.19 -9.43
CA LEU A 202 4.59 12.43 -10.19
C LEU A 202 3.93 11.17 -10.80
N LEU A 203 3.47 11.28 -12.05
CA LEU A 203 2.80 10.19 -12.77
C LEU A 203 3.69 8.95 -12.99
N VAL A 204 5.01 9.11 -12.89
CA VAL A 204 6.01 8.04 -12.97
C VAL A 204 6.14 7.25 -11.65
N ALA A 205 5.57 7.75 -10.55
CA ALA A 205 5.57 7.03 -9.29
C ALA A 205 4.73 5.74 -9.42
N ALA A 206 5.24 4.65 -8.86
CA ALA A 206 4.56 3.36 -8.91
C ALA A 206 3.18 3.45 -8.25
N ASN A 207 2.17 2.85 -8.88
CA ASN A 207 0.82 2.71 -8.34
C ASN A 207 0.43 1.22 -8.24
N CYS A 208 -0.83 0.94 -7.93
CA CYS A 208 -1.32 -0.43 -7.75
C CYS A 208 -0.99 -1.35 -8.94
N SER A 209 -1.19 -0.88 -10.19
CA SER A 209 -0.97 -1.71 -11.38
C SER A 209 0.50 -1.87 -11.74
N SER A 210 1.37 -0.95 -11.30
CA SER A 210 2.83 -1.09 -11.45
C SER A 210 3.34 -2.38 -10.80
N CYS A 211 2.76 -2.77 -9.67
CA CYS A 211 3.14 -3.98 -8.94
C CYS A 211 2.22 -5.17 -9.24
N HIS A 212 0.91 -4.97 -9.37
CA HIS A 212 -0.07 -6.06 -9.49
C HIS A 212 -0.48 -6.40 -10.93
N GLY A 213 -0.22 -5.53 -11.91
CA GLY A 213 -0.80 -5.61 -13.26
C GLY A 213 -2.13 -4.85 -13.37
N SER A 214 -2.67 -4.77 -14.59
CA SER A 214 -3.87 -3.97 -14.87
C SER A 214 -5.11 -4.84 -15.03
N HIS A 215 -5.08 -5.79 -15.96
CA HIS A 215 -6.20 -6.71 -16.21
C HIS A 215 -5.88 -8.13 -15.71
N GLU A 216 -4.61 -8.48 -15.58
CA GLU A 216 -4.08 -9.79 -15.22
C GLU A 216 -3.62 -9.89 -13.74
N ILE A 217 -4.41 -9.31 -12.82
CA ILE A 217 -4.07 -9.30 -11.38
C ILE A 217 -4.14 -10.71 -10.79
N LYS A 218 -2.98 -11.33 -10.54
CA LYS A 218 -2.84 -12.70 -10.05
C LYS A 218 -2.53 -12.74 -8.55
N PRO A 219 -2.94 -13.81 -7.82
CA PRO A 219 -2.62 -13.95 -6.40
C PRO A 219 -1.12 -14.13 -6.18
N LYS A 220 -0.60 -13.73 -5.00
CA LYS A 220 0.85 -13.81 -4.69
C LYS A 220 1.47 -15.21 -4.77
N ALA A 221 0.64 -16.25 -4.71
CA ALA A 221 1.06 -17.65 -4.79
C ALA A 221 1.19 -18.15 -6.24
N ASP A 222 0.64 -17.44 -7.21
CA ASP A 222 0.75 -17.76 -8.64
C ASP A 222 2.14 -17.36 -9.13
N THR A 223 2.88 -18.29 -9.75
CA THR A 223 4.23 -18.07 -10.28
C THR A 223 4.26 -17.01 -11.37
N GLU A 224 3.14 -16.78 -12.07
CA GLU A 224 2.98 -15.74 -13.09
C GLU A 224 2.60 -14.38 -12.51
N SER A 225 2.40 -14.28 -11.20
CA SER A 225 2.15 -12.99 -10.55
C SER A 225 3.42 -12.13 -10.52
N LYS A 226 3.27 -10.84 -10.84
CA LYS A 226 4.32 -9.83 -10.65
C LYS A 226 4.73 -9.69 -9.17
N VAL A 227 3.85 -10.05 -8.24
CA VAL A 227 4.14 -10.08 -6.80
C VAL A 227 4.48 -11.48 -6.28
N TYR A 228 4.78 -12.44 -7.18
CA TYR A 228 5.34 -13.72 -6.78
C TYR A 228 6.72 -13.52 -6.18
N ARG A 229 7.03 -14.24 -5.09
CA ARG A 229 8.19 -13.94 -4.22
C ARG A 229 9.50 -13.80 -4.99
N THR A 230 9.81 -14.70 -5.93
CA THR A 230 11.06 -14.63 -6.72
C THR A 230 11.02 -13.61 -7.87
N LYS A 231 9.84 -13.13 -8.28
CA LYS A 231 9.67 -12.08 -9.30
C LYS A 231 9.70 -10.66 -8.71
N ILE A 232 9.51 -10.52 -7.38
CA ILE A 232 9.52 -9.21 -6.67
C ILE A 232 10.74 -8.34 -7.01
N PRO A 233 12.00 -8.84 -6.99
CA PRO A 233 13.14 -8.00 -7.33
C PRO A 233 13.07 -7.40 -8.75
N SER A 234 12.56 -8.17 -9.71
CA SER A 234 12.34 -7.70 -11.08
C SER A 234 11.20 -6.69 -11.17
N THR A 235 10.14 -6.86 -10.37
CA THR A 235 9.02 -5.92 -10.29
C THR A 235 9.47 -4.55 -9.76
N CYS A 236 10.27 -4.52 -8.70
CA CYS A 236 10.89 -3.29 -8.22
C CYS A 236 11.91 -2.74 -9.24
N GLY A 237 12.68 -3.63 -9.87
CA GLY A 237 13.71 -3.31 -10.85
C GLY A 237 13.22 -2.68 -12.15
N ALA A 238 11.92 -2.80 -12.46
CA ALA A 238 11.31 -2.12 -13.62
C ALA A 238 11.48 -0.59 -13.55
N CYS A 239 11.55 -0.02 -12.34
CA CYS A 239 11.87 1.39 -12.12
C CYS A 239 13.21 1.58 -11.40
N HIS A 240 13.58 0.68 -10.49
CA HIS A 240 14.82 0.77 -9.71
C HIS A 240 15.94 -0.11 -10.31
N ALA A 241 16.22 0.05 -11.61
CA ALA A 241 17.13 -0.81 -12.35
C ALA A 241 18.54 -0.90 -11.75
N GLY A 242 19.10 0.24 -11.29
CA GLY A 242 20.42 0.26 -10.64
C GLY A 242 20.46 -0.53 -9.33
N VAL A 243 19.42 -0.37 -8.50
CA VAL A 243 19.28 -1.12 -7.24
C VAL A 243 19.08 -2.62 -7.50
N ALA A 244 18.29 -2.97 -8.51
CA ALA A 244 18.10 -4.36 -8.89
C ALA A 244 19.40 -5.00 -9.36
N ALA A 245 20.21 -4.28 -10.15
CA ALA A 245 21.53 -4.77 -10.57
C ALA A 245 22.47 -5.02 -9.37
N GLU A 246 22.52 -4.09 -8.41
CA GLU A 246 23.28 -4.27 -7.16
C GLU A 246 22.78 -5.45 -6.33
N TYR A 247 21.47 -5.59 -6.17
CA TYR A 247 20.85 -6.69 -5.44
C TYR A 247 21.20 -8.04 -6.04
N PHE A 248 21.10 -8.18 -7.36
CA PHE A 248 21.40 -9.42 -8.07
C PHE A 248 22.89 -9.78 -8.13
N ASP A 249 23.78 -8.83 -7.85
CA ASP A 249 25.21 -9.10 -7.65
C ASP A 249 25.52 -9.59 -6.23
N GLY A 250 24.68 -9.22 -5.26
CA GLY A 250 24.79 -9.66 -3.87
C GLY A 250 24.40 -11.13 -3.64
N VAL A 251 24.74 -11.64 -2.46
CA VAL A 251 24.48 -13.05 -2.06
C VAL A 251 23.00 -13.40 -2.06
N HIS A 252 22.12 -12.48 -1.63
CA HIS A 252 20.68 -12.70 -1.60
C HIS A 252 20.10 -12.80 -3.01
N GLY A 253 20.45 -11.87 -3.90
CA GLY A 253 19.96 -11.88 -5.27
C GLY A 253 20.51 -13.05 -6.09
N ARG A 254 21.76 -13.48 -5.87
CA ARG A 254 22.31 -14.71 -6.45
C ARG A 254 21.52 -15.94 -6.02
N ALA A 255 21.23 -16.08 -4.72
CA ALA A 255 20.42 -17.18 -4.21
C ALA A 255 18.99 -17.20 -4.81
N VAL A 256 18.36 -16.04 -5.00
CA VAL A 256 17.05 -15.96 -5.68
C VAL A 256 17.14 -16.38 -7.14
N LYS A 257 18.20 -16.00 -7.87
CA LYS A 257 18.45 -16.45 -9.25
C LYS A 257 18.66 -17.95 -9.36
N GLU A 258 19.26 -18.56 -8.35
CA GLU A 258 19.45 -20.01 -8.22
C GLU A 258 18.15 -20.75 -7.82
N GLY A 259 17.04 -20.03 -7.65
CA GLY A 259 15.72 -20.60 -7.35
C GLY A 259 15.41 -20.75 -5.87
N SER A 260 16.24 -20.19 -4.96
CA SER A 260 15.95 -20.20 -3.53
C SER A 260 14.76 -19.32 -3.19
N SER A 261 13.65 -19.93 -2.77
CA SER A 261 12.46 -19.23 -2.31
C SER A 261 12.57 -18.67 -0.90
N VAL A 262 13.56 -19.13 -0.11
CA VAL A 262 13.84 -18.67 1.25
C VAL A 262 14.79 -17.48 1.29
N ALA A 263 15.53 -17.23 0.20
CA ALA A 263 16.39 -16.06 0.11
C ALA A 263 15.55 -14.77 0.28
N PRO A 264 16.07 -13.78 1.03
CA PRO A 264 15.35 -12.54 1.26
C PRO A 264 15.32 -11.69 -0.01
N VAL A 265 14.16 -11.16 -0.35
CA VAL A 265 13.88 -10.26 -1.47
C VAL A 265 13.59 -8.84 -0.95
N CYS A 266 13.36 -7.89 -1.86
CA CYS A 266 13.16 -6.48 -1.52
C CYS A 266 12.13 -6.25 -0.39
N VAL A 267 11.09 -7.10 -0.34
CA VAL A 267 9.98 -6.94 0.58
C VAL A 267 10.23 -7.48 1.99
N ASP A 268 11.32 -8.23 2.17
CA ASP A 268 11.73 -8.74 3.48
C ASP A 268 12.50 -7.67 4.29
N CYS A 269 12.99 -6.62 3.62
CA CYS A 269 13.66 -5.48 4.27
C CYS A 269 12.82 -4.20 4.22
N HIS A 270 11.97 -4.03 3.20
CA HIS A 270 11.10 -2.87 3.02
C HIS A 270 9.66 -3.31 2.77
N THR A 271 8.71 -2.80 3.55
CA THR A 271 7.29 -3.11 3.33
C THR A 271 6.81 -2.57 1.97
N THR A 272 5.87 -3.26 1.31
CA THR A 272 5.42 -2.90 -0.05
C THR A 272 4.37 -1.81 -0.08
N HIS A 273 3.32 -1.98 0.73
CA HIS A 273 2.18 -1.08 0.75
C HIS A 273 2.44 0.13 1.64
N GLU A 274 3.43 0.10 2.53
CA GLU A 274 3.77 1.22 3.42
C GLU A 274 5.25 1.61 3.25
N ILE A 275 5.79 1.57 2.03
CA ILE A 275 7.20 1.83 1.79
C ILE A 275 7.60 3.23 2.29
N ARG A 276 8.57 3.30 3.20
CA ARG A 276 8.97 4.52 3.94
C ARG A 276 10.24 5.14 3.37
N ARG A 277 10.52 6.38 3.75
CA ARG A 277 11.79 7.06 3.44
C ARG A 277 12.92 6.52 4.32
N VAL A 278 14.03 6.15 3.68
CA VAL A 278 15.19 5.50 4.30
C VAL A 278 16.04 6.46 5.15
N GLU A 279 15.85 7.77 4.98
CA GLU A 279 16.58 8.79 5.72
C GLU A 279 16.04 8.98 7.13
N THR A 280 14.80 8.54 7.39
CA THR A 280 14.09 8.76 8.65
C THR A 280 14.76 7.99 9.80
N PRO A 281 14.89 8.60 10.99
CA PRO A 281 15.47 7.91 12.14
C PRO A 281 14.78 6.59 12.48
N ALA A 282 13.44 6.56 12.38
CA ALA A 282 12.66 5.36 12.61
C ALA A 282 13.07 4.21 11.69
N TRP A 283 13.11 4.43 10.37
CA TRP A 283 13.55 3.40 9.41
C TRP A 283 15.00 2.98 9.68
N LYS A 284 15.87 3.95 9.99
CA LYS A 284 17.30 3.69 10.23
C LYS A 284 17.56 2.75 11.39
N LEU A 285 16.69 2.73 12.40
CA LEU A 285 16.79 1.84 13.55
C LEU A 285 16.05 0.52 13.31
N GLU A 286 14.91 0.58 12.60
CA GLU A 286 14.08 -0.57 12.27
C GLU A 286 14.81 -1.58 11.38
N ILE A 287 15.58 -1.12 10.39
CA ILE A 287 16.30 -1.98 9.44
C ILE A 287 17.27 -2.98 10.11
N ILE A 288 17.79 -2.64 11.29
CA ILE A 288 18.64 -3.53 12.09
C ILE A 288 17.87 -4.80 12.50
N LYS A 289 16.59 -4.63 12.83
CA LYS A 289 15.70 -5.74 13.20
C LYS A 289 15.37 -6.60 11.99
N GLU A 290 15.14 -5.99 10.83
CA GLU A 290 14.83 -6.72 9.59
C GLU A 290 15.95 -7.70 9.23
N CYS A 291 17.22 -7.27 9.28
CA CYS A 291 18.35 -8.18 9.08
C CYS A 291 18.37 -9.33 10.11
N GLY A 292 18.02 -9.03 11.36
CA GLY A 292 18.02 -9.99 12.46
C GLY A 292 16.87 -11.00 12.48
N THR A 293 15.84 -10.83 11.64
CA THR A 293 14.77 -11.84 11.48
C THR A 293 15.34 -13.17 10.99
N CYS A 294 16.32 -13.09 10.08
CA CYS A 294 17.09 -14.22 9.54
C CYS A 294 18.47 -14.36 10.21
N HIS A 295 19.20 -13.27 10.43
CA HIS A 295 20.56 -13.28 11.01
C HIS A 295 20.54 -13.08 12.53
N ARG A 296 19.86 -13.97 13.26
CA ARG A 296 19.63 -13.84 14.70
C ARG A 296 20.91 -13.78 15.51
N GLU A 297 21.86 -14.64 15.18
CA GLU A 297 23.14 -14.71 15.89
C GLU A 297 24.02 -13.46 15.64
N SER A 298 24.04 -12.97 14.41
CA SER A 298 24.73 -11.72 14.08
C SER A 298 24.08 -10.52 14.76
N LEU A 299 22.73 -10.50 14.90
CA LEU A 299 22.03 -9.45 15.63
C LEU A 299 22.37 -9.48 17.12
N ARG A 300 22.45 -10.68 17.73
CA ARG A 300 22.83 -10.85 19.15
C ARG A 300 24.20 -10.25 19.41
N THR A 301 25.22 -10.73 18.70
CA THR A 301 26.60 -10.27 18.87
C THR A 301 26.77 -8.78 18.50
N TYR A 302 26.05 -8.29 17.48
CA TYR A 302 26.06 -6.87 17.13
C TYR A 302 25.54 -6.00 18.29
N ARG A 303 24.49 -6.45 19.00
CA ARG A 303 23.91 -5.72 20.14
C ARG A 303 24.86 -5.59 21.33
N ASP A 304 25.80 -6.51 21.46
CA ASP A 304 26.83 -6.45 22.51
C ASP A 304 27.94 -5.44 22.20
N THR A 305 28.02 -4.94 20.96
CA THR A 305 28.99 -3.91 20.57
C THR A 305 28.54 -2.51 20.97
N PHE A 306 29.48 -1.57 21.03
CA PHE A 306 29.18 -0.15 21.20
C PHE A 306 28.18 0.37 20.16
N HIS A 307 28.34 -0.03 18.88
CA HIS A 307 27.40 0.35 17.83
C HIS A 307 25.99 -0.16 18.11
N GLY A 308 25.86 -1.43 18.49
CA GLY A 308 24.60 -2.04 18.88
C GLY A 308 23.93 -1.35 20.06
N GLN A 309 24.67 -1.13 21.15
CA GLN A 309 24.18 -0.46 22.35
C GLN A 309 23.69 0.96 22.05
N VAL A 310 24.47 1.74 21.30
CA VAL A 310 24.12 3.13 20.95
C VAL A 310 22.90 3.18 20.01
N THR A 311 22.79 2.27 19.04
CA THR A 311 21.53 2.15 18.26
C THR A 311 20.34 1.74 19.12
N GLY A 312 20.55 0.92 20.15
CA GLY A 312 19.52 0.53 21.12
C GLY A 312 18.98 1.71 21.93
N LEU A 313 19.80 2.74 22.14
CA LEU A 313 19.40 4.01 22.78
C LEU A 313 18.71 4.99 21.80
N GLY A 314 18.51 4.61 20.54
CA GLY A 314 17.81 5.42 19.54
C GLY A 314 18.71 6.35 18.72
N PHE A 315 20.03 6.29 18.89
CA PHE A 315 20.95 7.09 18.08
C PHE A 315 21.12 6.48 16.68
N THR A 316 21.10 7.34 15.66
CA THR A 316 21.13 6.94 14.25
C THR A 316 22.43 7.27 13.53
N ARG A 317 23.30 8.06 14.17
CA ARG A 317 24.63 8.44 13.64
C ARG A 317 25.70 7.48 14.15
N VAL A 318 25.50 6.20 13.87
CA VAL A 318 26.36 5.11 14.29
C VAL A 318 26.22 3.97 13.28
N ALA A 319 27.25 3.14 13.11
CA ALA A 319 27.24 2.10 12.09
C ALA A 319 26.22 1.00 12.42
N ARG A 320 25.49 0.57 11.40
CA ARG A 320 24.52 -0.53 11.42
C ARG A 320 24.96 -1.63 10.46
N CYS A 321 24.18 -2.70 10.38
CA CYS A 321 24.44 -3.83 9.48
C CYS A 321 24.75 -3.38 8.05
N SER A 322 23.92 -2.51 7.48
CA SER A 322 24.06 -2.01 6.11
C SER A 322 25.20 -1.03 5.89
N ASP A 323 25.63 -0.30 6.93
CA ASP A 323 26.76 0.63 6.82
C ASP A 323 28.10 -0.13 6.70
N CYS A 324 28.17 -1.34 7.27
CA CYS A 324 29.31 -2.26 7.14
C CYS A 324 29.18 -3.17 5.92
N HIS A 325 28.06 -3.87 5.73
CA HIS A 325 27.89 -4.93 4.72
C HIS A 325 27.37 -4.46 3.36
N GLY A 326 26.87 -3.22 3.27
CA GLY A 326 26.11 -2.72 2.13
C GLY A 326 24.59 -2.85 2.31
N SER A 327 23.82 -2.06 1.56
CA SER A 327 22.34 -2.03 1.63
C SER A 327 21.68 -2.95 0.62
N HIS A 328 22.07 -2.87 -0.65
CA HIS A 328 21.52 -3.72 -1.73
C HIS A 328 22.57 -4.68 -2.29
N ARG A 329 23.83 -4.26 -2.38
CA ARG A 329 24.96 -5.13 -2.76
C ARG A 329 25.66 -5.73 -1.54
N ILE A 330 25.14 -6.85 -1.04
CA ILE A 330 25.71 -7.54 0.12
C ILE A 330 26.59 -8.70 -0.37
N LEU A 331 27.89 -8.64 -0.08
CA LEU A 331 28.88 -9.64 -0.51
C LEU A 331 29.48 -10.36 0.71
N PRO A 332 29.91 -11.64 0.57
CA PRO A 332 30.53 -12.35 1.68
C PRO A 332 31.88 -11.72 2.01
N SER A 333 32.35 -11.83 3.25
CA SER A 333 33.64 -11.25 3.67
C SER A 333 34.86 -11.84 2.94
N SER A 334 34.73 -13.02 2.36
CA SER A 334 35.75 -13.64 1.50
C SER A 334 35.85 -13.00 0.11
N ASP A 335 34.84 -12.25 -0.33
CA ASP A 335 34.86 -11.58 -1.62
C ASP A 335 35.72 -10.31 -1.55
N ALA A 336 36.70 -10.19 -2.44
CA ALA A 336 37.59 -9.04 -2.48
C ALA A 336 36.87 -7.69 -2.68
N LYS A 337 35.68 -7.69 -3.31
CA LYS A 337 34.85 -6.48 -3.51
C LYS A 337 33.97 -6.16 -2.30
N SER A 338 33.87 -7.04 -1.31
CA SER A 338 33.07 -6.80 -0.12
C SER A 338 33.66 -5.66 0.71
N SER A 339 32.81 -4.78 1.22
CA SER A 339 33.22 -3.72 2.16
C SER A 339 33.76 -4.27 3.48
N VAL A 340 33.42 -5.52 3.82
CA VAL A 340 33.93 -6.22 5.01
C VAL A 340 35.03 -7.23 4.68
N SER A 341 35.63 -7.15 3.49
CA SER A 341 36.81 -7.95 3.15
C SER A 341 38.04 -7.44 3.89
N GLN A 342 39.01 -8.31 4.18
CA GLN A 342 40.21 -7.95 4.92
C GLN A 342 40.95 -6.74 4.32
N ALA A 343 40.96 -6.62 2.98
CA ALA A 343 41.58 -5.51 2.27
C ALA A 343 40.78 -4.19 2.36
N ASN A 344 39.46 -4.25 2.51
CA ASN A 344 38.57 -3.08 2.51
C ASN A 344 38.14 -2.64 3.91
N LEU A 345 38.40 -3.41 4.96
CA LEU A 345 37.94 -3.09 6.32
C LEU A 345 38.42 -1.71 6.80
N VAL A 346 39.69 -1.36 6.55
CA VAL A 346 40.25 -0.06 6.96
C VAL A 346 39.48 1.08 6.31
N SER A 347 39.27 1.02 4.99
CA SER A 347 38.54 2.07 4.27
C SER A 347 37.07 2.14 4.66
N THR A 348 36.44 1.00 4.98
CA THR A 348 35.06 0.96 5.50
C THR A 348 34.96 1.66 6.86
N CYS A 349 35.87 1.37 7.80
CA CYS A 349 35.88 2.03 9.11
C CYS A 349 36.20 3.52 9.00
N GLN A 350 37.07 3.91 8.06
CA GLN A 350 37.47 5.30 7.83
C GLN A 350 36.33 6.24 7.41
N LYS A 351 35.20 5.70 6.92
CA LYS A 351 33.99 6.48 6.64
C LYS A 351 33.49 7.26 7.86
N CYS A 352 33.69 6.71 9.06
CA CYS A 352 33.28 7.34 10.32
C CYS A 352 34.47 7.58 11.27
N HIS A 353 35.56 6.82 11.13
CA HIS A 353 36.76 6.90 11.96
C HIS A 353 37.98 7.29 11.11
N PRO A 354 38.22 8.58 10.81
CA PRO A 354 39.26 9.00 9.85
C PRO A 354 40.68 8.54 10.18
N LYS A 355 40.95 8.25 11.46
CA LYS A 355 42.26 7.77 11.95
C LYS A 355 42.35 6.23 12.06
N ALA A 356 41.34 5.49 11.59
CA ALA A 356 41.36 4.04 11.62
C ALA A 356 42.53 3.48 10.79
N ASN A 357 43.19 2.47 11.35
CA ASN A 357 44.36 1.80 10.78
C ASN A 357 44.22 0.28 10.91
N ALA A 358 45.23 -0.47 10.49
CA ALA A 358 45.22 -1.94 10.51
C ALA A 358 44.98 -2.53 11.92
N ASN A 359 45.47 -1.89 12.98
CA ASN A 359 45.24 -2.34 14.35
C ASN A 359 43.81 -2.02 14.82
N PHE A 360 43.26 -0.88 14.41
CA PHE A 360 41.89 -0.48 14.74
C PHE A 360 40.87 -1.51 14.22
N VAL A 361 41.06 -2.00 12.99
CA VAL A 361 40.13 -2.96 12.36
C VAL A 361 40.31 -4.40 12.82
N ARG A 362 41.21 -4.68 13.76
CA ARG A 362 41.26 -5.97 14.45
C ARG A 362 40.09 -6.15 15.42
N PHE A 363 39.37 -5.06 15.73
CA PHE A 363 38.10 -5.13 16.43
C PHE A 363 37.13 -6.05 15.67
N SER A 364 36.52 -7.00 16.39
CA SER A 364 35.55 -7.94 15.82
C SER A 364 34.11 -7.49 16.15
N PRO A 365 33.32 -7.01 15.16
CA PRO A 365 31.96 -6.51 15.40
C PRO A 365 30.93 -7.62 15.71
N HIS A 366 31.32 -8.89 15.58
CA HIS A 366 30.48 -10.06 15.83
C HIS A 366 31.18 -11.06 16.77
N ALA A 367 31.98 -10.55 17.71
CA ALA A 367 32.62 -11.38 18.72
C ALA A 367 31.57 -11.95 19.68
N ASP A 368 31.63 -13.25 19.96
CA ASP A 368 30.79 -13.90 20.97
C ASP A 368 31.69 -14.47 22.07
N PRO A 369 31.58 -13.98 23.32
CA PRO A 369 32.31 -14.52 24.47
C PRO A 369 31.80 -15.90 24.91
N ASN A 370 30.65 -16.36 24.44
CA ASN A 370 30.08 -17.67 24.81
C ASN A 370 30.46 -18.77 23.82
N ASP A 371 30.99 -18.42 22.65
CA ASP A 371 31.42 -19.37 21.61
C ASP A 371 32.93 -19.63 21.70
N LYS A 372 33.27 -20.69 22.45
CA LYS A 372 34.65 -21.15 22.60
C LYS A 372 35.27 -21.58 21.26
N ALA A 373 34.48 -22.14 20.34
CA ALA A 373 35.00 -22.65 19.07
C ALA A 373 35.42 -21.51 18.14
N ARG A 374 34.65 -20.42 18.13
CA ARG A 374 34.91 -19.25 17.29
C ARG A 374 35.91 -18.27 17.90
N ASN A 375 35.85 -18.04 19.21
CA ASN A 375 36.71 -17.08 19.91
C ASN A 375 37.24 -17.63 21.25
N PRO A 376 38.16 -18.62 21.25
CA PRO A 376 38.62 -19.28 22.48
C PRO A 376 39.24 -18.30 23.49
N GLY A 377 40.04 -17.34 23.03
CA GLY A 377 40.64 -16.34 23.91
C GLY A 377 39.60 -15.46 24.62
N LEU A 378 38.59 -14.98 23.87
CA LEU A 378 37.53 -14.16 24.44
C LEU A 378 36.68 -14.95 25.45
N TYR A 379 36.42 -16.23 25.17
CA TYR A 379 35.68 -17.11 26.08
C TYR A 379 36.35 -17.22 27.45
N TYR A 380 37.65 -17.51 27.48
CA TYR A 380 38.38 -17.64 28.74
C TYR A 380 38.53 -16.31 29.47
N ILE A 381 38.77 -15.21 28.75
CA ILE A 381 38.85 -13.87 29.34
C ILE A 381 37.51 -13.46 29.95
N ALA A 382 36.41 -13.67 29.24
CA ALA A 382 35.07 -13.36 29.73
C ALA A 382 34.72 -14.20 30.97
N GLY A 383 35.02 -15.50 30.94
CA GLY A 383 34.85 -16.38 32.10
C GLY A 383 35.65 -15.91 33.31
N PHE A 384 36.93 -15.57 33.11
CA PHE A 384 37.78 -15.02 34.17
C PHE A 384 37.23 -13.71 34.73
N MET A 385 36.84 -12.76 33.87
CA MET A 385 36.27 -11.48 34.31
C MET A 385 34.96 -11.66 35.07
N ASN A 386 34.08 -12.57 34.63
CA ASN A 386 32.84 -12.87 35.34
C ASN A 386 33.11 -13.47 36.73
N ILE A 387 34.07 -14.39 36.85
CA ILE A 387 34.48 -14.97 38.13
C ILE A 387 35.07 -13.89 39.04
N LEU A 388 35.94 -13.02 38.51
CA LEU A 388 36.54 -11.93 39.26
C LEU A 388 35.46 -10.97 39.79
N VAL A 389 34.55 -10.53 38.94
CA VAL A 389 33.45 -9.63 39.31
C VAL A 389 32.56 -10.27 40.37
N PHE A 390 32.12 -11.52 40.17
CA PHE A 390 31.29 -12.21 41.15
C PHE A 390 32.02 -12.41 42.48
N GLY A 391 33.31 -12.77 42.45
CA GLY A 391 34.13 -12.95 43.64
C GLY A 391 34.29 -11.66 44.43
N VAL A 392 34.56 -10.53 43.75
CA VAL A 392 34.65 -9.20 44.37
C VAL A 392 33.32 -8.81 45.01
N PHE A 393 32.20 -8.92 44.30
CA PHE A 393 30.88 -8.59 44.85
C PHE A 393 30.48 -9.51 46.00
N LEU A 394 30.79 -10.81 45.92
CA LEU A 394 30.51 -11.75 47.01
C LEU A 394 31.32 -11.42 48.25
N PHE A 395 32.63 -11.20 48.11
CA PHE A 395 33.51 -10.89 49.23
C PHE A 395 33.14 -9.57 49.90
N PHE A 396 33.08 -8.47 49.14
CA PHE A 396 32.76 -7.15 49.69
C PHE A 396 31.29 -7.04 50.11
N GLY A 397 30.38 -7.69 49.40
CA GLY A 397 28.97 -7.77 49.78
C GLY A 397 28.79 -8.50 51.11
N LEU A 398 29.43 -9.66 51.27
CA LEU A 398 29.41 -10.40 52.54
C LEU A 398 30.07 -9.62 53.67
N HIS A 399 31.24 -9.03 53.42
CA HIS A 399 31.93 -8.18 54.40
C HIS A 399 31.02 -7.04 54.87
N THR A 400 30.38 -6.34 53.94
CA THR A 400 29.46 -5.23 54.24
C THR A 400 28.22 -5.72 55.00
N ALA A 401 27.65 -6.86 54.61
CA ALA A 401 26.50 -7.44 55.29
C ALA A 401 26.83 -7.87 56.73
N LEU A 402 28.00 -8.50 56.95
CA LEU A 402 28.47 -8.87 58.28
C LEU A 402 28.77 -7.63 59.14
N TRP A 403 29.37 -6.60 58.55
CA TRP A 403 29.61 -5.33 59.23
C TRP A 403 28.29 -4.64 59.62
N LEU A 404 27.32 -4.58 58.72
CA LEU A 404 25.98 -4.04 59.00
C LEU A 404 25.26 -4.83 60.09
N PHE A 405 25.33 -6.17 60.04
CA PHE A 405 24.74 -7.04 61.06
C PHE A 405 25.38 -6.80 62.43
N ARG A 406 26.71 -6.73 62.49
CA ARG A 406 27.43 -6.40 63.73
C ARG A 406 27.03 -5.01 64.25
N SER A 407 27.05 -3.98 63.40
CA SER A 407 26.73 -2.60 63.78
C SER A 407 25.30 -2.46 64.28
N THR A 408 24.32 -3.12 63.63
CA THR A 408 22.93 -3.11 64.07
C THR A 408 22.73 -3.83 65.41
N LEU A 409 23.42 -4.96 65.64
CA LEU A 409 23.45 -5.61 66.94
C LEU A 409 24.07 -4.73 68.03
N GLU A 410 25.15 -4.00 67.75
CA GLU A 410 25.77 -3.06 68.69
C GLU A 410 24.81 -1.90 69.05
N VAL A 411 24.13 -1.31 68.07
CA VAL A 411 23.11 -0.26 68.29
C VAL A 411 21.93 -0.81 69.09
N TRP A 412 21.45 -2.02 68.78
CA TRP A 412 20.37 -2.65 69.53
C TRP A 412 20.75 -2.94 70.98
N ARG A 413 21.98 -3.42 71.22
CA ARG A 413 22.53 -3.62 72.57
C ARG A 413 22.64 -2.31 73.35
N ARG A 414 23.13 -1.23 72.71
CA ARG A 414 23.18 0.12 73.31
C ARG A 414 21.79 0.68 73.63
N ARG A 415 20.79 0.47 72.77
CA ARG A 415 19.39 0.86 73.04
C ARG A 415 18.75 0.06 74.19
N LYS A 416 19.18 -1.18 74.40
CA LYS A 416 18.65 -2.06 75.46
C LYS A 416 19.27 -1.77 76.85
N SER A 417 20.36 -1.00 76.90
CA SER A 417 21.03 -0.57 78.14
C SER A 417 21.14 0.96 78.19
N PRO A 418 20.08 1.69 78.57
CA PRO A 418 20.16 3.13 78.78
C PRO A 418 20.75 3.42 80.18
N GLY A 419 22.05 3.71 80.23
CA GLY A 419 22.79 4.20 81.41
C GLY A 419 24.29 3.98 81.17
N GLU A 420 25.19 4.95 81.23
CA GLU A 420 25.29 6.26 81.88
C GLU A 420 26.06 7.25 80.97
N PRO A 421 26.04 8.58 81.23
CA PRO A 421 26.78 9.56 80.44
C PRO A 421 28.30 9.40 80.68
N GLU A 422 29.11 9.48 79.62
CA GLU A 422 30.57 9.61 79.76
C GLU A 422 30.87 10.96 80.42
N GLY A 423 31.14 10.90 81.74
CA GLY A 423 31.73 11.97 82.50
C GLY A 423 33.12 12.29 81.98
N GLY A 424 33.39 13.59 81.86
CA GLY A 424 34.66 14.11 81.40
C GLY A 424 35.83 13.71 82.30
N GLN A 425 36.99 13.62 81.66
CA GLN A 425 38.28 13.86 82.28
C GLN A 425 39.09 14.75 81.33
N ASP A 426 39.19 16.02 81.71
CA ASP A 426 40.25 16.94 81.30
C ASP A 426 41.62 16.35 81.66
N PRO A 427 42.63 16.52 80.80
CA PRO A 427 44.00 16.64 81.23
C PRO A 427 44.36 18.12 81.42
N ASP A 428 44.57 18.44 82.70
CA ASP A 428 45.15 19.60 83.36
C ASP A 428 46.21 20.39 82.55
N GLU A 429 46.05 21.72 82.55
CA GLU A 429 47.05 22.71 82.17
C GLU A 429 48.13 22.82 83.28
N GLY A 430 49.30 22.23 83.04
CA GLY A 430 50.52 22.48 83.83
C GLY A 430 51.49 23.41 83.11
N GLY A 431 51.32 24.73 83.24
CA GLY A 431 52.22 25.75 82.72
C GLY A 431 53.56 25.84 83.49
N GLY A 432 54.66 25.98 82.75
CA GLY A 432 56.00 26.28 83.26
C GLY A 432 56.82 27.11 82.27
N LYS A 433 56.85 28.43 82.50
CA LYS A 433 57.57 29.47 81.76
C LYS A 433 59.10 29.34 81.82
N ASN A 434 59.78 29.87 80.79
CA ASN A 434 60.93 30.80 80.80
C ASN A 434 61.73 30.61 79.48
N GLY A 435 62.15 31.60 78.70
CA GLY A 435 62.23 33.04 78.90
C GLY A 435 63.55 33.55 78.30
N LYS A 436 63.45 34.30 77.19
CA LYS A 436 64.31 35.38 76.65
C LYS A 436 64.47 35.30 75.14
#